data_AF-A0A949LC18-F1
#
_entry.id   AF-A0A949LC18-F1
#
_cell.length_a   1.000
_cell.length_b   1.000
_cell.length_c   1.000
_cell.angle_alpha   90.00
_cell.angle_beta   90.00
_cell.angle_gamma   90.00
#
_symmetry.space_group_name_H-M   'P 1'
#
loop_
_entity.id
_entity.type
_entity.pdbx_description
1 polymer ?
#
loop_
_entity_poly.entity_id
_entity_poly.type
_entity_poly.pdbx_seq_one_letter_code
_entity_poly.pdbx_strand_id
1 'polypeptide(L)'
;MGSIVALDAFRESVAKTRSQPERPARPNISGAEIWGRDYREVEAIVYGLLTVRNLAAHHMAGFDPLFDTLCLDGLEAAYAIDTHGPDQLKATLRPVKQWLLDAMTEDNKRDMAWALVIIDLIEKSPTKARR
;
A
#
# COMPACT_ATOMS: atom_id res chain seq x y z
N MET A 1 -17.93 -16.22 47.90
CA MET A 1 -17.70 -16.86 46.58
C MET A 1 -18.44 -16.13 45.44
N GLY A 2 -18.40 -14.79 45.36
CA GLY A 2 -19.10 -14.01 44.32
C GLY A 2 -18.19 -13.23 43.36
N SER A 3 -16.86 -13.27 43.59
CA SER A 3 -15.90 -12.45 42.85
C SER A 3 -15.29 -13.12 41.62
N ILE A 4 -15.36 -14.46 41.52
CA ILE A 4 -14.72 -15.22 40.43
C ILE A 4 -15.62 -15.24 39.19
N VAL A 5 -16.94 -15.39 39.38
CA VAL A 5 -17.94 -15.38 38.31
C VAL A 5 -17.98 -14.03 37.57
N ALA A 6 -17.73 -12.92 38.27
CA ALA A 6 -17.67 -11.59 37.68
C ALA A 6 -16.45 -11.39 36.77
N LEU A 7 -15.33 -12.02 37.09
CA LEU A 7 -14.09 -11.90 36.30
C LEU A 7 -14.19 -12.69 35.00
N ASP A 8 -14.80 -13.88 35.04
CA ASP A 8 -14.99 -14.71 33.85
C ASP A 8 -16.04 -14.10 32.91
N ALA A 9 -17.15 -13.58 33.45
CA ALA A 9 -18.13 -12.81 32.67
C ALA A 9 -17.52 -11.54 32.04
N PHE A 10 -16.63 -10.86 32.76
CA PHE A 10 -15.89 -9.72 32.23
C PHE A 10 -14.93 -10.13 31.11
N ARG A 11 -14.18 -11.22 31.28
CA ARG A 11 -13.28 -11.78 30.25
C ARG A 11 -14.04 -12.19 28.98
N GLU A 12 -15.20 -12.81 29.12
CA GLU A 12 -16.08 -13.15 27.98
C GLU A 12 -16.61 -11.90 27.28
N SER A 13 -16.98 -10.85 28.03
CA SER A 13 -17.41 -9.58 27.45
C SER A 13 -16.28 -8.86 26.70
N VAL A 14 -15.05 -8.91 27.22
CA VAL A 14 -13.86 -8.36 26.56
C VAL A 14 -13.45 -9.20 25.36
N ALA A 15 -13.60 -10.52 25.42
CA ALA A 15 -13.36 -11.42 24.28
C ALA A 15 -14.38 -11.24 23.15
N LYS A 16 -15.66 -10.97 23.47
CA LYS A 16 -16.68 -10.57 22.48
C LYS A 16 -16.46 -9.18 21.91
N THR A 17 -15.85 -8.28 22.68
CA THR A 17 -15.55 -6.89 22.28
C THR A 17 -14.18 -6.75 21.61
N ARG A 18 -13.36 -7.81 21.56
CA ARG A 18 -12.26 -7.90 20.58
C ARG A 18 -12.89 -8.02 19.20
N SER A 19 -13.31 -6.87 18.68
CA SER A 19 -13.53 -6.64 17.26
C SER A 19 -12.40 -7.33 16.53
N GLN A 20 -12.72 -8.27 15.64
CA GLN A 20 -11.75 -8.73 14.66
C GLN A 20 -11.08 -7.49 14.08
N PRO A 21 -9.73 -7.46 13.93
CA PRO A 21 -9.06 -6.30 13.36
C PRO A 21 -9.81 -5.93 12.07
N GLU A 22 -10.38 -4.72 12.04
CA GLU A 22 -11.18 -4.29 10.91
C GLU A 22 -10.28 -4.36 9.68
N ARG A 23 -10.62 -5.31 8.80
CA ARG A 23 -9.93 -5.47 7.52
C ARG A 23 -9.95 -4.12 6.82
N PRO A 24 -8.80 -3.57 6.40
CA PRO A 24 -8.77 -2.30 5.69
C PRO A 24 -9.76 -2.32 4.53
N ALA A 25 -10.56 -1.26 4.40
CA ALA A 25 -11.53 -1.15 3.34
C ALA A 25 -10.81 -1.18 1.97
N ARG A 26 -11.41 -1.84 0.99
CA ARG A 26 -10.88 -1.82 -0.38
C ARG A 26 -10.94 -0.37 -0.89
N PRO A 27 -9.80 0.23 -1.31
CA PRO A 27 -9.83 1.57 -1.86
C PRO A 27 -10.71 1.63 -3.11
N ASN A 28 -11.42 2.74 -3.28
CA ASN A 28 -12.21 2.97 -4.48
C ASN A 28 -11.29 3.41 -5.61
N ILE A 29 -11.06 2.52 -6.58
CA ILE A 29 -10.16 2.79 -7.70
C ILE A 29 -10.97 3.15 -8.93
N SER A 30 -10.80 4.40 -9.38
CA SER A 30 -11.28 4.86 -10.67
C SER A 30 -10.15 4.87 -11.69
N GLY A 31 -10.36 4.24 -12.84
CA GLY A 31 -9.40 4.31 -13.95
C GLY A 31 -9.13 5.76 -14.36
N ALA A 32 -10.16 6.61 -14.41
CA ALA A 32 -9.98 8.03 -14.75
C ALA A 32 -9.07 8.76 -13.76
N GLU A 33 -9.10 8.37 -12.49
CA GLU A 33 -8.24 8.97 -11.46
C GLU A 33 -6.79 8.47 -11.55
N ILE A 34 -6.58 7.20 -11.88
CA ILE A 34 -5.23 6.67 -12.12
C ILE A 34 -4.63 7.32 -13.37
N TRP A 35 -5.33 7.28 -14.50
CA TRP A 35 -4.80 7.76 -15.78
C TRP A 35 -4.75 9.28 -15.91
N GLY A 36 -5.57 10.01 -15.15
CA GLY A 36 -5.63 11.47 -15.19
C GLY A 36 -4.56 12.17 -14.35
N ARG A 37 -3.78 11.44 -13.55
CA ARG A 37 -2.75 12.02 -12.67
C ARG A 37 -1.41 12.15 -13.37
N ASP A 38 -0.68 13.21 -13.01
CA ASP A 38 0.69 13.43 -13.46
C ASP A 38 1.68 12.81 -12.45
N TYR A 39 2.12 11.59 -12.71
CA TYR A 39 3.08 10.86 -11.87
C TYR A 39 4.51 11.41 -11.90
N ARG A 40 4.72 12.60 -12.48
CA ARG A 40 5.93 13.41 -12.28
C ARG A 40 5.84 14.26 -11.01
N GLU A 41 4.64 14.48 -10.49
CA GLU A 41 4.40 15.22 -9.25
C GLU A 41 4.46 14.27 -8.05
N VAL A 42 5.09 14.73 -6.95
CA VAL A 42 5.26 13.93 -5.74
C VAL A 42 3.90 13.53 -5.16
N GLU A 43 2.91 14.41 -5.24
CA GLU A 43 1.54 14.19 -4.78
C GLU A 43 0.87 13.00 -5.51
N ALA A 44 1.10 12.85 -6.81
CA ALA A 44 0.58 11.74 -7.59
C ALA A 44 1.29 10.43 -7.25
N ILE A 45 2.59 10.48 -6.98
CA ILE A 45 3.37 9.32 -6.51
C ILE A 45 2.90 8.88 -5.13
N VAL A 46 2.71 9.82 -4.20
CA VAL A 46 2.15 9.59 -2.86
C VAL A 46 0.78 8.92 -2.96
N TYR A 47 -0.11 9.48 -3.78
CA TYR A 47 -1.41 8.88 -4.04
C TYR A 47 -1.29 7.45 -4.55
N GLY A 48 -0.41 7.20 -5.52
CA GLY A 48 -0.20 5.88 -6.10
C GLY A 48 0.28 4.85 -5.08
N LEU A 49 1.33 5.18 -4.32
CA LEU A 49 1.90 4.28 -3.31
C LEU A 49 0.93 4.00 -2.16
N LEU A 50 0.18 5.00 -1.69
CA LEU A 50 -0.85 4.79 -0.66
C LEU A 50 -2.02 3.95 -1.18
N THR A 51 -2.40 4.11 -2.45
CA THR A 51 -3.45 3.29 -3.08
C THR A 51 -3.01 1.83 -3.17
N VAL A 52 -1.77 1.59 -3.60
CA VAL A 52 -1.13 0.26 -3.66
C VAL A 52 -1.07 -0.38 -2.27
N ARG A 53 -0.62 0.39 -1.27
CA ARG A 53 -0.58 -0.03 0.15
C ARG A 53 -1.95 -0.46 0.65
N ASN A 54 -2.98 0.34 0.41
CA ASN A 54 -4.34 0.04 0.87
C ASN A 54 -4.97 -1.16 0.15
N LEU A 55 -4.66 -1.35 -1.14
CA LEU A 55 -5.06 -2.55 -1.88
C LEU A 55 -4.44 -3.81 -1.29
N ALA A 56 -3.13 -3.80 -1.06
CA ALA A 56 -2.42 -4.90 -0.45
C ALA A 56 -2.97 -5.21 0.95
N ALA A 57 -3.11 -4.17 1.78
CA ALA A 57 -3.61 -4.32 3.14
C ALA A 57 -5.06 -4.84 3.19
N HIS A 58 -5.89 -4.43 2.23
CA HIS A 58 -7.21 -5.01 2.05
C HIS A 58 -7.09 -6.51 1.81
N HIS A 59 -6.28 -7.00 0.87
CA HIS A 59 -6.20 -8.44 0.59
C HIS A 59 -5.49 -9.26 1.66
N MET A 60 -4.54 -8.68 2.38
CA MET A 60 -3.80 -9.33 3.47
C MET A 60 -4.51 -9.27 4.83
N ALA A 61 -5.71 -8.67 4.89
CA ALA A 61 -6.46 -8.48 6.13
C ALA A 61 -5.71 -7.67 7.22
N GLY A 62 -4.76 -6.82 6.81
CA GLY A 62 -3.94 -6.02 7.70
C GLY A 62 -2.79 -5.34 6.98
N PHE A 63 -2.14 -4.39 7.64
CA PHE A 63 -0.93 -3.75 7.14
C PHE A 63 0.29 -4.63 7.41
N ASP A 64 1.12 -4.81 6.39
CA ASP A 64 2.37 -5.55 6.49
C ASP A 64 3.52 -4.54 6.72
N PRO A 65 4.25 -4.60 7.84
CA PRO A 65 5.32 -3.64 8.15
C PRO A 65 6.47 -3.64 7.13
N LEU A 66 6.76 -4.78 6.52
CA LEU A 66 7.79 -4.87 5.50
C LEU A 66 7.32 -4.17 4.22
N PHE A 67 6.09 -4.43 3.79
CA PHE A 67 5.53 -3.74 2.63
C PHE A 67 5.38 -2.23 2.85
N ASP A 68 4.99 -1.83 4.05
CA ASP A 68 4.90 -0.42 4.45
C ASP A 68 6.26 0.27 4.35
N THR A 69 7.33 -0.40 4.78
CA THR A 69 8.70 0.11 4.66
C THR A 69 9.11 0.26 3.19
N LEU A 70 8.82 -0.73 2.34
CA LEU A 70 9.10 -0.63 0.90
C LEU A 70 8.35 0.56 0.25
N CYS A 71 7.11 0.82 0.68
CA CYS A 71 6.36 1.98 0.20
C CYS A 71 6.99 3.29 0.67
N LEU A 72 7.47 3.36 1.92
CA LEU A 72 8.16 4.53 2.46
C LEU A 72 9.49 4.80 1.75
N ASP A 73 10.28 3.77 1.45
CA ASP A 73 11.52 3.91 0.69
C ASP A 73 11.25 4.49 -0.71
N GLY A 74 10.16 4.05 -1.36
CA GLY A 74 9.70 4.60 -2.63
C GLY A 74 9.28 6.08 -2.52
N LEU A 75 8.63 6.48 -1.43
CA LEU A 75 8.25 7.87 -1.17
C LEU A 75 9.48 8.76 -0.93
N GLU A 76 10.44 8.27 -0.16
CA GLU A 76 11.70 8.98 0.08
C GLU A 76 12.47 9.20 -1.22
N ALA A 77 12.58 8.16 -2.05
CA ALA A 77 13.22 8.27 -3.35
C ALA A 77 12.49 9.22 -4.30
N ALA A 78 11.15 9.26 -4.25
CA ALA A 78 10.35 10.21 -5.02
C ALA A 78 10.56 11.65 -4.55
N TYR A 79 10.66 11.88 -3.25
CA TYR A 79 10.94 13.20 -2.68
C TYR A 79 12.36 13.69 -3.04
N ALA A 80 13.34 12.79 -3.06
CA ALA A 80 14.73 13.10 -3.36
C ALA A 80 15.10 12.95 -4.85
N ILE A 81 14.11 12.87 -5.76
CA ILE A 81 14.32 12.56 -7.17
C ILE A 81 15.22 13.59 -7.89
N ASP A 82 15.14 14.86 -7.50
CA ASP A 82 15.99 15.93 -8.04
C ASP A 82 17.46 15.80 -7.62
N THR A 83 17.75 15.06 -6.55
CA THR A 83 19.10 14.88 -5.99
C THR A 83 19.74 13.57 -6.44
N HIS A 84 18.98 12.46 -6.41
CA HIS A 84 19.48 11.12 -6.72
C HIS A 84 19.09 10.59 -8.10
N GLY A 85 18.24 11.33 -8.81
CA GLY A 85 17.76 10.96 -10.15
C GLY A 85 16.71 9.85 -10.16
N PRO A 86 16.15 9.56 -11.34
CA PRO A 86 15.07 8.58 -11.52
C PRO A 86 15.48 7.14 -11.21
N ASP A 87 16.75 6.79 -11.41
CA ASP A 87 17.19 5.39 -11.28
C ASP A 87 17.11 4.89 -9.84
N GLN A 88 17.31 5.78 -8.85
CA GLN A 88 17.12 5.45 -7.44
C GLN A 88 15.65 5.12 -7.15
N LEU A 89 14.70 5.92 -7.68
CA LEU A 89 13.27 5.63 -7.53
C LEU A 89 12.93 4.26 -8.14
N LYS A 90 13.40 3.97 -9.35
CA LYS A 90 13.21 2.65 -9.97
C LYS A 90 13.76 1.51 -9.13
N ALA A 91 14.96 1.70 -8.54
CA ALA A 91 15.56 0.71 -7.66
C ALA A 91 14.71 0.44 -6.42
N THR A 92 14.13 1.47 -5.81
CA THR A 92 13.23 1.34 -4.64
C THR A 92 11.86 0.74 -4.97
N LEU A 93 11.34 0.97 -6.18
CA LEU A 93 10.04 0.41 -6.61
C LEU A 93 10.13 -1.06 -7.04
N ARG A 94 11.32 -1.55 -7.40
CA ARG A 94 11.50 -2.95 -7.81
C ARG A 94 11.12 -3.96 -6.71
N PRO A 95 11.55 -3.82 -5.44
CA PRO A 95 11.05 -4.63 -4.34
C PRO A 95 9.53 -4.56 -4.16
N VAL A 96 8.91 -3.39 -4.32
CA VAL A 96 7.44 -3.22 -4.22
C VAL A 96 6.74 -4.09 -5.26
N LYS A 97 7.19 -4.06 -6.51
CA LYS A 97 6.65 -4.92 -7.57
C LYS A 97 6.81 -6.40 -7.28
N GLN A 98 7.99 -6.80 -6.83
CA GLN A 98 8.28 -8.20 -6.51
C GLN A 98 7.33 -8.69 -5.42
N TRP A 99 7.17 -7.90 -4.35
CA TRP A 99 6.25 -8.23 -3.26
C TRP A 99 4.81 -8.39 -3.76
N LEU A 100 4.34 -7.49 -4.63
CA LEU A 100 2.98 -7.57 -5.21
C LEU A 100 2.78 -8.82 -6.07
N LEU A 101 3.81 -9.24 -6.81
CA LEU A 101 3.77 -10.47 -7.61
C LEU A 101 3.75 -11.70 -6.71
N ASP A 102 4.56 -11.73 -5.66
CA ASP A 102 4.64 -12.84 -4.71
C ASP A 102 3.34 -12.99 -3.90
N ALA A 103 2.68 -11.88 -3.56
CA ALA A 103 1.40 -11.84 -2.87
C ALA A 103 0.18 -12.06 -3.79
N MET A 104 0.38 -12.21 -5.10
CA MET A 104 -0.70 -12.35 -6.06
C MET A 104 -1.30 -13.76 -6.00
N THR A 105 -2.62 -13.82 -5.88
CA THR A 105 -3.43 -15.04 -5.90
C THR A 105 -4.55 -14.91 -6.93
N GLU A 106 -5.20 -16.02 -7.29
CA GLU A 106 -6.32 -15.98 -8.23
C GLU A 106 -7.49 -15.10 -7.77
N ASP A 107 -7.68 -14.98 -6.44
CA ASP A 107 -8.75 -14.19 -5.84
C ASP A 107 -8.45 -12.68 -5.86
N ASN A 108 -7.17 -12.29 -5.74
CA ASN A 108 -6.76 -10.87 -5.65
C ASN A 108 -6.14 -10.32 -6.95
N LYS A 109 -5.94 -11.16 -7.98
CA LYS A 109 -5.19 -10.83 -9.20
C LYS A 109 -5.61 -9.53 -9.88
N ARG A 110 -6.91 -9.23 -9.90
CA ARG A 110 -7.44 -8.02 -10.55
C ARG A 110 -6.92 -6.76 -9.86
N ASP A 111 -6.94 -6.78 -8.52
CA ASP A 111 -6.51 -5.65 -7.72
C ASP A 111 -5.00 -5.53 -7.66
N MET A 112 -4.29 -6.65 -7.57
CA MET A 112 -2.83 -6.66 -7.65
C MET A 112 -2.34 -6.22 -9.04
N ALA A 113 -3.05 -6.55 -10.12
CA ALA A 113 -2.75 -6.03 -11.45
C ALA A 113 -2.91 -4.51 -11.52
N TRP A 114 -3.95 -3.93 -10.88
CA TRP A 114 -4.09 -2.49 -10.75
C TRP A 114 -2.94 -1.86 -9.95
N ALA A 115 -2.54 -2.49 -8.85
CA ALA A 115 -1.39 -2.04 -8.07
C ALA A 115 -0.11 -2.02 -8.93
N LEU A 116 0.16 -3.06 -9.70
CA LEU A 116 1.30 -3.14 -10.61
C LEU A 116 1.25 -2.05 -11.69
N VAL A 117 0.06 -1.77 -12.25
CA VAL A 117 -0.12 -0.68 -13.23
C VAL A 117 0.23 0.67 -12.61
N ILE A 118 -0.21 0.95 -11.38
CA ILE A 118 0.12 2.20 -10.68
C ILE A 118 1.64 2.32 -10.49
N ILE A 119 2.31 1.26 -10.02
CA ILE A 119 3.76 1.27 -9.87
C ILE A 119 4.47 1.46 -11.21
N ASP A 120 3.97 0.83 -12.28
CA ASP A 120 4.48 1.02 -13.64
C ASP A 120 4.37 2.46 -14.12
N LEU A 121 3.26 3.14 -13.83
CA LEU A 121 3.05 4.53 -14.19
C LEU A 121 4.02 5.45 -13.46
N ILE A 122 4.30 5.19 -12.18
CA ILE A 122 5.31 5.92 -11.42
C ILE A 122 6.70 5.67 -12.04
N GLU A 123 7.07 4.42 -12.29
CA GLU A 123 8.40 4.05 -12.78
C GLU A 123 8.71 4.61 -14.19
N LYS A 124 7.69 4.63 -15.06
CA LYS A 124 7.83 4.99 -16.48
C LYS A 124 7.54 6.48 -16.74
N SER A 125 7.17 7.23 -15.71
CA SER A 125 6.90 8.66 -15.88
C SER A 125 8.16 9.40 -16.33
N PRO A 126 8.05 10.30 -17.34
CA PRO A 126 9.22 11.01 -17.84
C PRO A 126 9.75 11.97 -16.78
N THR A 127 10.89 11.64 -16.16
CA THR A 127 11.65 12.61 -15.38
C THR A 127 12.26 13.62 -16.36
N LYS A 128 11.91 14.90 -16.20
CA LYS A 128 12.50 15.98 -17.00
C LYS A 128 14.02 15.90 -16.87
N ALA A 129 14.71 15.50 -17.94
CA ALA A 129 16.09 15.90 -18.11
C ALA A 129 16.08 17.43 -18.20
N ARG A 130 16.45 18.12 -17.11
CA ARG A 130 16.75 19.55 -17.19
C ARG A 130 17.85 19.70 -18.24
N ARG A 131 17.49 20.27 -19.39
CA ARG A 131 18.44 20.89 -20.32
C ARG A 131 18.97 22.17 -19.69
#